data_AF-Q2R0U2-F1
#
_entry.id   AF-Q2R0U2-F1
#
_cell.length_a   1.000
_cell.length_b   1.000
_cell.length_c   1.000
_cell.angle_alpha   90.00
_cell.angle_beta   90.00
_cell.angle_gamma   90.00
#
_symmetry.space_group_name_H-M   'P 1'
#
loop_
_entity.id
_entity.type
_entity.pdbx_description
1 polymer ?
#
loop_
_entity_poly.entity_id
_entity_poly.type
_entity_poly.pdbx_seq_one_letter_code
_entity_poly.pdbx_strand_id
1 'polypeptide(L)'
;MFPSKGLLSDLKLQVHTIDVGESNSNGKGKGKGKAGKGVVRAKPINWPPALCKFLIDWYIEKKLKLPPKGVIKKIHRTACTSAINAKYGSTYTADQVQRHYRCHKENWGLVARHLNDSGNGWDETNRMLTLS
;
A
#
# COMPACT_ATOMS: atom_id res chain seq x y z
N MET A 1 -1.77 6.57 15.81
CA MET A 1 -1.60 8.00 15.47
C MET A 1 -1.94 8.14 13.99
N PHE A 2 -3.23 8.09 13.67
CA PHE A 2 -3.72 8.45 12.34
C PHE A 2 -4.06 9.94 12.39
N PRO A 3 -3.73 10.70 11.34
CA PRO A 3 -3.76 12.14 11.45
C PRO A 3 -5.21 12.64 11.42
N SER A 4 -5.45 13.71 12.18
CA SER A 4 -6.74 14.37 12.35
C SER A 4 -7.44 14.62 11.01
N LYS A 5 -8.77 14.59 10.99
CA LYS A 5 -9.66 14.59 9.80
C LYS A 5 -9.20 15.49 8.63
N GLY A 6 -8.58 16.64 8.92
CA GLY A 6 -8.01 17.55 7.92
C GLY A 6 -6.80 17.01 7.12
N LEU A 7 -5.93 16.18 7.70
CA LEU A 7 -4.86 15.55 6.93
C LEU A 7 -5.38 14.38 6.09
N LEU A 8 -6.48 13.75 6.53
CA LEU A 8 -7.11 12.66 5.79
C LEU A 8 -7.82 13.15 4.54
N SER A 9 -8.40 14.35 4.51
CA SER A 9 -8.92 14.96 3.27
C SER A 9 -7.81 15.23 2.25
N ASP A 10 -6.65 15.71 2.69
CA ASP A 10 -5.48 15.89 1.82
C ASP A 10 -4.91 14.57 1.32
N LEU A 11 -4.82 13.57 2.21
CA LEU A 11 -4.46 12.20 1.84
C LEU A 11 -5.54 11.54 0.96
N LYS A 12 -6.82 11.89 1.08
CA LYS A 12 -7.92 11.33 0.27
C LYS A 12 -7.74 11.67 -1.20
N LEU A 13 -7.41 12.93 -1.51
CA LEU A 13 -7.06 13.37 -2.86
C LEU A 13 -5.81 12.65 -3.37
N GLN A 14 -4.83 12.42 -2.50
CA GLN A 14 -3.57 11.80 -2.90
C GLN A 14 -3.61 10.26 -3.00
N VAL A 15 -4.32 9.56 -2.12
CA VAL A 15 -4.42 8.09 -2.06
C VAL A 15 -5.11 7.57 -3.32
N HIS A 16 -6.17 8.26 -3.77
CA HIS A 16 -6.84 7.91 -5.02
C HIS A 16 -5.91 8.08 -6.24
N THR A 17 -4.94 9.01 -6.19
CA THR A 17 -4.02 9.30 -7.31
C THR A 17 -2.67 8.58 -7.29
N ILE A 18 -2.30 7.83 -6.24
CA ILE A 18 -0.96 7.19 -6.21
C ILE A 18 -0.80 6.08 -7.27
N ASP A 19 -1.88 5.48 -7.77
CA ASP A 19 -1.79 4.25 -8.56
C ASP A 19 -2.75 4.28 -9.77
N VAL A 20 -2.45 5.16 -10.73
CA VAL A 20 -2.81 4.99 -12.15
C VAL A 20 -1.54 5.25 -12.94
N GLY A 21 -0.62 4.29 -12.88
CA GLY A 21 0.71 4.40 -13.48
C GLY A 21 1.28 3.03 -13.73
N GLU A 22 0.50 2.16 -14.38
CA GLU A 22 1.00 0.97 -15.05
C GLU A 22 1.28 1.35 -16.51
N SER A 23 2.55 1.35 -16.90
CA SER A 23 3.06 1.09 -18.26
C SER A 23 4.56 1.40 -18.32
N ASN A 24 5.39 0.37 -18.21
CA ASN A 24 6.59 0.33 -19.05
C ASN A 24 6.60 -1.01 -19.76
N SER A 25 6.02 -0.98 -20.96
CA SER A 25 6.16 -1.93 -22.03
C SER A 25 7.64 -2.00 -22.41
N ASN A 26 8.38 -3.00 -21.91
CA ASN A 26 9.59 -3.44 -22.60
C ASN A 26 9.27 -4.76 -23.28
N GLY A 27 9.12 -4.69 -24.60
CA GLY A 27 8.75 -5.81 -25.44
C GLY A 27 9.88 -6.80 -25.69
N LYS A 28 9.45 -7.87 -26.38
CA LYS A 28 10.18 -8.81 -27.24
C LYS A 28 10.85 -10.01 -26.55
N GLY A 29 10.22 -11.18 -26.74
CA GLY A 29 10.80 -12.49 -26.43
C GLY A 29 9.83 -13.64 -26.72
N LYS A 30 9.71 -14.02 -28.00
CA LYS A 30 8.94 -15.16 -28.53
C LYS A 30 9.62 -16.46 -28.04
N GLY A 31 8.92 -17.33 -27.31
CA GLY A 31 9.51 -18.59 -26.82
C GLY A 31 8.45 -19.63 -26.40
N LYS A 32 8.38 -20.70 -27.18
CA LYS A 32 7.49 -21.87 -27.07
C LYS A 32 7.62 -22.59 -25.71
N GLY A 33 6.46 -22.91 -25.12
CA GLY A 33 6.12 -24.16 -24.44
C GLY A 33 6.97 -24.66 -23.27
N LYS A 34 6.34 -24.77 -22.08
CA LYS A 34 6.04 -26.06 -21.43
C LYS A 34 5.47 -25.85 -20.02
N ALA A 35 4.45 -26.67 -19.74
CA ALA A 35 3.92 -27.11 -18.44
C ALA A 35 3.55 -26.01 -17.44
N GLY A 36 2.25 -25.91 -17.16
CA GLY A 36 1.71 -25.17 -16.04
C GLY A 36 2.38 -25.59 -14.74
N LYS A 37 3.42 -24.86 -14.34
CA LYS A 37 3.77 -24.72 -12.93
C LYS A 37 2.61 -23.93 -12.34
N GLY A 38 1.66 -24.66 -11.74
CA GLY A 38 0.66 -24.07 -10.89
C GLY A 38 1.36 -23.01 -10.06
N VAL A 39 0.87 -21.76 -10.15
CA VAL A 39 1.40 -20.67 -9.34
C VAL A 39 1.26 -21.17 -7.93
N VAL A 40 2.36 -21.68 -7.36
CA VAL A 40 2.44 -21.98 -5.94
C VAL A 40 2.16 -20.63 -5.33
N ARG A 41 0.91 -20.41 -4.90
CA ARG A 41 0.52 -19.18 -4.21
C ARG A 41 1.52 -19.11 -3.08
N ALA A 42 2.48 -18.18 -3.18
CA ALA A 42 3.48 -18.00 -2.14
C ALA A 42 2.73 -17.98 -0.82
N LYS A 43 3.18 -18.80 0.15
CA LYS A 43 2.56 -18.91 1.47
C LYS A 43 2.19 -17.50 1.93
N PRO A 44 0.93 -17.26 2.35
CA PRO A 44 0.53 -15.95 2.84
C PRO A 44 1.54 -15.54 3.91
N ILE A 45 2.33 -14.52 3.60
CA ILE A 45 3.31 -13.97 4.51
C ILE A 45 2.48 -13.38 5.64
N ASN A 46 2.58 -13.96 6.82
CA ASN A 46 2.01 -13.32 8.00
C ASN A 46 2.88 -12.09 8.28
N TRP A 47 2.37 -10.90 7.97
CA TRP A 47 3.10 -9.66 8.22
C TRP A 47 2.95 -9.29 9.70
N PRO A 48 4.05 -9.23 10.48
CA PRO A 48 3.96 -8.84 11.87
C PRO A 48 3.39 -7.42 12.00
N PRO A 49 2.56 -7.12 13.02
CA PRO A 49 1.96 -5.79 13.19
C PRO A 49 2.98 -4.65 13.19
N ALA A 50 4.16 -4.86 13.78
CA ALA A 50 5.24 -3.88 13.80
C ALA A 50 5.77 -3.57 12.38
N LEU A 51 5.86 -4.59 11.53
CA LEU A 51 6.27 -4.43 10.13
C LEU A 51 5.18 -3.70 9.35
N CYS A 52 3.91 -4.09 9.51
CA CYS A 52 2.77 -3.40 8.90
C CYS A 52 2.79 -1.90 9.22
N LYS A 53 2.97 -1.56 10.50
CA LYS A 53 3.06 -0.17 10.97
C LYS A 53 4.22 0.55 10.30
N PHE A 54 5.42 -0.04 10.32
CA PHE A 54 6.60 0.57 9.70
C PHE A 54 6.41 0.83 8.20
N LEU A 55 5.84 -0.14 7.47
CA LEU A 55 5.55 -0.03 6.05
C LEU A 55 4.60 1.15 5.76
N ILE A 56 3.52 1.26 6.52
CA ILE A 56 2.54 2.33 6.37
C ILE A 56 3.17 3.70 6.70
N ASP A 57 3.84 3.80 7.84
CA ASP A 57 4.53 5.03 8.29
C ASP A 57 5.54 5.50 7.22
N TRP A 58 6.33 4.57 6.66
CA TRP A 58 7.29 4.87 5.60
C TRP A 58 6.63 5.49 4.36
N TYR A 59 5.52 4.94 3.90
CA TYR A 59 4.81 5.46 2.72
C TYR A 59 4.13 6.81 3.00
N ILE A 60 3.60 7.03 4.21
CA ILE A 60 3.02 8.31 4.63
C ILE A 60 4.11 9.39 4.64
N GLU A 61 5.23 9.15 5.31
CA GLU A 61 6.36 10.09 5.33
C GLU A 61 6.88 10.38 3.92
N LYS A 62 6.98 9.35 3.07
CA LYS A 62 7.44 9.54 1.70
C LYS A 62 6.47 10.41 0.91
N LYS A 63 5.17 10.28 1.14
CA LYS A 63 4.14 11.10 0.52
C LYS A 63 4.18 12.55 1.00
N LEU A 64 4.35 12.78 2.29
CA LEU A 64 4.48 14.13 2.86
C LEU A 64 5.72 14.88 2.34
N LYS A 65 6.78 14.15 1.97
CA LYS A 65 8.00 14.72 1.37
C LYS A 65 7.89 14.98 -0.14
N LEU A 66 6.86 14.46 -0.79
CA LEU A 66 6.63 14.68 -2.22
C LEU A 66 5.72 15.90 -2.43
N PRO A 67 5.77 16.54 -3.61
CA PRO A 67 4.78 17.55 -3.98
C PRO A 67 3.35 16.97 -3.87
N PRO A 68 2.30 17.81 -3.72
CA PRO A 68 0.91 17.32 -3.57
C PRO A 68 0.45 16.35 -4.67
N LYS A 69 0.95 16.52 -5.90
CA LYS A 69 0.69 15.63 -7.04
C LYS A 69 1.78 14.57 -7.28
N GLY A 70 2.76 14.48 -6.38
CA GLY A 70 3.90 13.59 -6.49
C GLY A 70 3.48 12.13 -6.32
N VAL A 71 4.01 11.24 -7.16
CA VAL A 71 3.64 9.82 -7.20
C VAL A 71 4.72 8.95 -6.55
N ILE A 72 4.30 7.88 -5.88
CA ILE A 72 5.21 6.84 -5.40
C ILE A 72 5.72 6.02 -6.59
N LYS A 73 6.98 6.26 -6.99
CA LYS A 73 7.65 5.57 -8.08
C LYS A 73 8.32 4.27 -7.62
N LYS A 74 8.75 3.43 -8.57
CA LYS A 74 9.48 2.18 -8.33
C LYS A 74 10.68 2.36 -7.39
N ILE A 75 11.45 3.44 -7.55
CA ILE A 75 12.60 3.77 -6.67
C ILE A 75 12.20 3.89 -5.19
N HIS A 76 11.00 4.41 -4.91
CA HIS A 76 10.49 4.51 -3.54
C HIS A 76 10.12 3.13 -3.00
N ARG A 77 9.49 2.29 -3.83
CA ARG A 77 9.14 0.91 -3.43
C ARG A 77 10.41 0.12 -3.09
N THR A 78 11.44 0.19 -3.93
CA THR A 78 12.74 -0.44 -3.67
C THR A 78 13.38 0.09 -2.39
N ALA A 79 13.37 1.40 -2.17
CA ALA A 79 13.91 2.01 -0.95
C ALA A 79 13.17 1.55 0.32
N CYS A 80 11.84 1.43 0.27
CA CYS A 80 11.02 0.88 1.35
C CYS A 80 11.40 -0.57 1.66
N THR A 81 11.52 -1.41 0.62
CA THR A 81 11.94 -2.81 0.76
C THR A 81 13.32 -2.91 1.40
N SER A 82 14.30 -2.13 0.94
CA SER A 82 15.63 -2.08 1.54
C SER A 82 15.57 -1.65 3.00
N ALA A 83 14.77 -0.65 3.35
CA ALA A 83 14.62 -0.17 4.72
C ALA A 83 13.98 -1.23 5.64
N ILE A 84 12.95 -1.95 5.16
CA ILE A 84 12.33 -3.07 5.89
C ILE A 84 13.35 -4.18 6.14
N ASN A 85 14.05 -4.62 5.09
CA ASN A 85 14.99 -5.72 5.18
C ASN A 85 16.16 -5.39 6.11
N ALA A 86 16.69 -4.16 6.03
CA ALA A 86 17.74 -3.68 6.92
C ALA A 86 17.27 -3.61 8.39
N LYS A 87 16.05 -3.12 8.65
CA LYS A 87 15.54 -2.95 10.01
C LYS A 87 15.18 -4.26 10.69
N TYR A 88 14.64 -5.23 9.95
CA TYR A 88 14.11 -6.47 10.51
C TYR A 88 14.94 -7.71 10.16
N GLY A 89 16.15 -7.54 9.59
CA GLY A 89 16.99 -8.66 9.14
C GLY A 89 16.27 -9.60 8.17
N SER A 90 15.37 -9.06 7.35
CA SER A 90 14.45 -9.82 6.49
C SER A 90 14.92 -9.84 5.04
N THR A 91 14.32 -10.71 4.23
CA THR A 91 14.66 -10.89 2.80
C THR A 91 13.44 -10.73 1.90
N TYR A 92 12.57 -9.77 2.22
CA TYR A 92 11.37 -9.51 1.42
C TYR A 92 11.73 -8.97 0.04
N THR A 93 10.97 -9.41 -0.97
CA THR A 93 11.04 -8.85 -2.32
C THR A 93 10.22 -7.56 -2.44
N ALA A 94 10.56 -6.74 -3.43
CA ALA A 94 9.81 -5.51 -3.72
C ALA A 94 8.33 -5.81 -4.03
N ASP A 95 8.05 -6.91 -4.72
CA ASP A 95 6.67 -7.35 -5.02
C ASP A 95 5.90 -7.75 -3.76
N GLN A 96 6.54 -8.43 -2.80
CA GLN A 96 5.88 -8.79 -1.53
C GLN A 96 5.49 -7.55 -0.74
N VAL A 97 6.43 -6.60 -0.61
CA VAL A 97 6.21 -5.30 0.07
C VAL A 97 5.12 -4.50 -0.64
N GLN A 98 5.19 -4.38 -1.97
CA GLN A 98 4.21 -3.64 -2.76
C GLN A 98 2.82 -4.27 -2.66
N ARG A 99 2.72 -5.60 -2.78
CA ARG A 99 1.45 -6.31 -2.67
C ARG A 99 0.80 -6.05 -1.32
N HIS A 100 1.59 -6.10 -0.24
CA HIS A 100 1.09 -5.84 1.10
C HIS A 100 0.63 -4.38 1.27
N TYR A 101 1.42 -3.43 0.79
CA TYR A 101 1.04 -2.02 0.77
C TYR A 101 -0.27 -1.79 0.01
N ARG A 102 -0.44 -2.42 -1.16
CA ARG A 102 -1.66 -2.30 -1.96
C ARG A 102 -2.90 -2.79 -1.21
N CYS A 103 -2.81 -3.93 -0.52
CA CYS A 103 -3.92 -4.43 0.28
C CYS A 103 -4.34 -3.44 1.38
N HIS A 104 -3.37 -2.84 2.10
CA HIS A 104 -3.67 -1.80 3.10
C HIS A 104 -4.32 -0.57 2.47
N LYS A 105 -3.81 -0.15 1.31
CA LYS A 105 -4.34 0.99 0.55
C LYS A 105 -5.79 0.76 0.11
N GLU A 106 -6.10 -0.42 -0.42
CA GLU A 106 -7.44 -0.81 -0.86
C GLU A 106 -8.42 -0.85 0.31
N ASN A 107 -8.03 -1.50 1.42
CA ASN A 107 -8.82 -1.54 2.64
C ASN A 107 -9.11 -0.14 3.18
N TRP A 108 -8.11 0.74 3.21
CA TRP A 108 -8.31 2.13 3.61
C TRP A 108 -9.18 2.91 2.62
N GLY A 109 -9.07 2.62 1.32
CA GLY A 109 -9.96 3.18 0.30
C GLY A 109 -11.43 2.87 0.61
N LEU A 110 -11.74 1.64 1.01
CA LEU A 110 -13.08 1.25 1.44
C LEU A 110 -13.52 1.99 2.71
N VAL A 111 -12.71 1.94 3.77
CA VAL A 111 -13.00 2.65 5.03
C VAL A 111 -13.27 4.12 4.75
N ALA A 112 -12.38 4.77 4.02
CA ALA A 112 -12.53 6.18 3.70
C ALA A 112 -13.79 6.46 2.87
N ARG A 113 -14.16 5.58 1.93
CA ARG A 113 -15.41 5.75 1.15
C ARG A 113 -16.62 5.74 2.08
N HIS A 114 -16.69 4.80 3.00
CA HIS A 114 -17.78 4.73 3.96
C HIS A 114 -17.77 5.89 4.95
N LEU A 115 -16.60 6.36 5.39
CA LEU A 115 -16.50 7.55 6.25
C LEU A 115 -16.96 8.86 5.58
N ASN A 116 -17.00 8.89 4.24
CA ASN A 116 -17.48 10.04 3.50
C ASN A 116 -18.99 9.96 3.22
N ASP A 117 -19.61 8.81 3.47
CA ASP A 117 -21.05 8.65 3.32
C ASP A 117 -21.74 9.27 4.53
N SER A 118 -22.68 10.17 4.29
CA SER A 118 -23.37 10.88 5.35
C SER A 118 -24.24 9.90 6.14
N GLY A 119 -23.89 9.65 7.40
CA GLY A 119 -24.60 8.72 8.29
C GLY A 119 -23.66 7.74 8.99
N ASN A 120 -22.53 7.40 8.35
CA ASN A 120 -21.59 6.43 8.92
C ASN A 120 -20.73 7.05 10.02
N GLY A 121 -20.55 6.29 11.10
CA GLY A 121 -19.71 6.63 12.24
C GLY A 121 -18.34 5.97 12.17
N TRP A 122 -17.35 6.60 12.80
CA TRP A 122 -16.07 5.97 13.10
C TRP A 122 -15.89 5.88 14.60
N ASP A 123 -15.76 4.66 15.11
CA ASP A 123 -15.33 4.42 16.48
C ASP A 123 -13.79 4.43 16.52
N GLU A 124 -13.21 5.54 17.00
CA GLU A 124 -11.76 5.69 17.14
C GLU A 124 -11.16 4.71 18.17
N THR A 125 -11.95 4.30 19.16
CA THR A 125 -11.51 3.41 20.25
C THR A 125 -11.34 1.99 19.74
N ASN A 126 -12.37 1.47 19.05
CA ASN A 126 -12.37 0.10 18.54
C ASN A 126 -11.87 0.01 17.08
N ARG A 127 -11.61 1.15 16.44
CA ARG A 127 -11.26 1.26 15.01
C ARG A 127 -12.30 0.58 14.12
N MET A 128 -13.56 0.76 14.47
CA MET A 128 -14.69 0.16 13.76
C MET A 128 -15.46 1.21 12.99
N LEU A 129 -15.87 0.83 11.78
CA LEU A 129 -16.80 1.58 10.97
C LEU A 129 -18.21 1.18 11.38
N THR A 130 -19.01 2.14 11.81
CA THR A 130 -20.44 1.95 12.04
C THR A 130 -21.18 2.37 10.78
N LEU A 131 -21.83 1.42 10.12
CA LEU A 131 -22.72 1.71 9.01
C LEU A 131 -24.10 2.07 9.57
N SER A 132 -24.64 3.21 9.16
CA SER A 132 -26.04 3.60 9.43
C SER A 132 -26.97 3.03 8.37
#